data_AF-A0A351M3I8-F1
#
_entry.id   AF-A0A351M3I8-F1
#
_cell.length_a   1.000
_cell.length_b   1.000
_cell.length_c   1.000
_cell.angle_alpha   90.00
_cell.angle_beta   90.00
_cell.angle_gamma   90.00
#
_symmetry.space_group_name_H-M   'P 1'
#
loop_
_entity.id
_entity.type
_entity.pdbx_description
1 polymer ?
#
loop_
_entity_poly.entity_id
_entity_poly.type
_entity_poly.pdbx_seq_one_letter_code
_entity_poly.pdbx_strand_id
1 'polypeptide(L)'
;MTEEEKKLLSTFEARLRHLIYLHDELKQENAGLRQLLEEQKEEIAKVKASYLILEANYTNLKTARTISLNGSDVKETKLRLSKLVREVDKCIALLNE
;
A
#
# COMPACT_ATOMS: atom_id res chain seq x y z
N MET A 1 60.54 18.37 -31.20
CA MET A 1 59.20 17.92 -31.63
C MET A 1 58.92 18.47 -33.01
N THR A 2 58.47 17.62 -33.92
CA THR A 2 58.02 18.00 -35.26
C THR A 2 56.65 18.68 -35.19
N GLU A 3 56.26 19.41 -36.24
CA GLU A 3 54.92 20.02 -36.34
C GLU A 3 53.81 18.96 -36.39
N GLU A 4 54.10 17.79 -36.94
CA GLU A 4 53.17 16.64 -36.97
C GLU A 4 52.91 16.10 -35.56
N GLU A 5 53.96 15.97 -34.74
CA GLU A 5 53.85 15.55 -33.33
C GLU A 5 53.02 16.55 -32.52
N LYS A 6 53.20 17.87 -32.75
CA LYS A 6 52.40 18.91 -32.09
C LYS A 6 50.92 18.82 -32.46
N LYS A 7 50.62 18.61 -33.74
CA LYS A 7 49.24 18.49 -34.24
C LYS A 7 48.55 17.23 -33.70
N LEU A 8 49.27 16.12 -33.64
CA LEU A 8 48.78 14.88 -33.06
C LEU A 8 48.48 15.04 -31.57
N LEU A 9 49.40 15.67 -30.82
CA LEU A 9 49.22 15.93 -29.40
C LEU A 9 48.02 16.84 -29.12
N SER A 10 47.84 17.92 -29.89
CA SER A 10 46.69 18.82 -29.77
C SER A 10 45.36 18.10 -30.03
N THR A 11 45.32 17.22 -31.05
CA THR A 11 44.12 16.43 -31.36
C THR A 11 43.80 15.43 -30.25
N PHE A 12 44.83 14.77 -29.70
CA PHE A 12 44.68 13.85 -28.59
C PHE A 12 44.15 14.57 -27.35
N GLU A 13 44.73 15.72 -27.01
CA GLU A 13 44.31 16.52 -25.86
C GLU A 13 42.84 16.96 -25.98
N ALA A 14 42.42 17.43 -27.16
CA ALA A 14 41.03 17.80 -27.40
C ALA A 14 40.08 16.61 -27.21
N ARG A 15 40.43 15.43 -27.72
CA ARG A 15 39.64 14.20 -27.54
C ARG A 15 39.60 13.74 -26.09
N LEU A 16 40.72 13.83 -25.36
CA LEU A 16 40.79 13.47 -23.96
C LEU A 16 39.91 14.40 -23.10
N ARG A 17 39.96 15.71 -23.34
CA ARG A 17 39.10 16.69 -22.66
C ARG A 17 37.62 16.39 -22.92
N HIS A 18 37.26 16.06 -24.18
CA HIS A 18 35.89 15.70 -24.52
C HIS A 18 35.44 14.40 -23.83
N LEU A 19 36.31 13.39 -23.74
CA LEU A 19 36.02 12.14 -23.03
C LEU A 19 35.79 12.38 -21.53
N ILE A 20 36.62 13.22 -20.89
CA ILE A 20 36.46 13.57 -19.47
C ILE A 20 35.13 14.28 -19.26
N TYR A 21 34.78 15.23 -20.13
CA TYR A 21 33.49 15.93 -20.07
C TYR A 21 32.30 14.96 -20.12
N LEU A 22 32.27 14.06 -21.10
CA LEU A 22 31.19 13.07 -21.24
C LEU A 22 31.13 12.11 -20.04
N HIS A 23 32.29 11.73 -19.50
CA HIS A 23 32.34 10.90 -18.29
C HIS A 23 31.70 11.63 -17.10
N ASP A 24 31.99 12.91 -16.92
CA ASP A 24 31.47 13.69 -15.81
C ASP A 24 29.96 13.93 -15.96
N GLU A 25 29.46 14.18 -17.17
CA GLU A 25 28.02 14.24 -17.46
C GLU A 25 27.32 12.92 -17.10
N LEU A 26 27.85 11.78 -17.59
CA LEU A 26 27.28 10.46 -17.30
C LEU A 26 27.30 10.15 -15.80
N LYS A 27 28.36 10.55 -15.10
CA LYS A 27 28.47 10.37 -13.65
C LYS A 27 27.40 11.20 -12.92
N GLN A 28 27.17 12.43 -13.34
CA GLN A 28 26.14 13.29 -12.77
C GLN A 28 24.72 12.75 -13.05
N GLU A 29 24.44 12.33 -14.28
CA GLU A 29 23.16 11.72 -14.65
C GLU A 29 22.91 10.44 -13.85
N ASN A 30 23.92 9.57 -13.73
CA ASN A 30 23.81 8.33 -12.96
C ASN A 30 23.50 8.61 -11.48
N ALA A 31 24.15 9.62 -10.89
CA ALA A 31 23.86 10.04 -9.52
C ALA A 31 22.41 10.53 -9.37
N GLY A 32 21.93 11.34 -10.32
CA GLY A 32 20.54 11.82 -10.34
C GLY A 32 19.52 10.69 -10.48
N LEU A 33 19.76 9.74 -11.39
CA LEU A 33 18.90 8.56 -11.57
C LEU A 33 18.88 7.67 -10.33
N ARG A 34 20.01 7.49 -9.65
CA ARG A 34 20.06 6.73 -8.38
C ARG A 34 19.26 7.41 -7.29
N GLN A 35 19.35 8.73 -7.17
CA GLN A 35 18.56 9.48 -6.19
C GLN A 35 17.06 9.32 -6.47
N LEU A 36 16.63 9.55 -7.72
CA LEU A 36 15.24 9.40 -8.12
C LEU A 36 14.72 7.98 -7.87
N LEU A 37 15.56 6.96 -8.10
CA LEU A 37 15.20 5.57 -7.83
C LEU A 37 14.92 5.33 -6.35
N GLU A 38 15.74 5.88 -5.45
CA GLU A 38 15.52 5.73 -4.00
C GLU A 38 14.26 6.51 -3.55
N GLU A 39 14.05 7.72 -4.05
CA GLU A 39 12.83 8.50 -3.77
C GLU A 39 11.56 7.74 -4.18
N GLN A 40 11.57 7.14 -5.37
CA GLN A 40 10.46 6.32 -5.87
C GLN A 40 10.25 5.04 -5.05
N LYS A 41 11.32 4.39 -4.59
CA LYS A 41 11.20 3.23 -3.69
C LYS A 41 10.55 3.60 -2.36
N GLU A 42 10.92 4.74 -1.79
CA GLU A 42 10.31 5.24 -0.56
C GLU A 42 8.83 5.57 -0.75
N GLU A 43 8.47 6.20 -1.86
CA GLU A 43 7.07 6.48 -2.21
C GLU A 43 6.25 5.20 -2.35
N ILE A 44 6.77 4.20 -3.07
CA ILE A 44 6.14 2.89 -3.20
C ILE A 44 5.95 2.23 -1.82
N ALA A 45 6.94 2.31 -0.93
CA ALA A 45 6.82 1.76 0.42
C ALA A 45 5.71 2.44 1.22
N LYS A 46 5.61 3.77 1.16
CA LYS A 46 4.54 4.55 1.82
C LYS A 46 3.15 4.22 1.28
N VAL A 47 3.02 4.09 -0.04
CA VAL A 47 1.75 3.72 -0.69
C VAL A 47 1.35 2.31 -0.31
N LYS A 48 2.28 1.34 -0.32
CA LYS A 48 2.00 -0.04 0.13
C LYS A 48 1.56 -0.10 1.59
N ALA A 49 2.20 0.64 2.48
CA ALA A 49 1.80 0.71 3.88
C ALA A 49 0.36 1.27 4.02
N SER A 50 0.07 2.36 3.32
CA SER A 50 -1.28 2.95 3.29
C SER A 50 -2.34 1.99 2.75
N TYR A 51 -2.00 1.23 1.70
CA TYR A 51 -2.88 0.22 1.12
C TYR A 51 -3.22 -0.88 2.13
N LEU A 52 -2.22 -1.42 2.83
CA LEU A 52 -2.44 -2.46 3.84
C LEU A 52 -3.32 -1.96 5.00
N ILE A 53 -3.12 -0.71 5.43
CA ILE A 53 -3.98 -0.08 6.45
C ILE A 53 -5.41 0.03 5.93
N LEU A 54 -5.59 0.46 4.69
CA LEU A 54 -6.92 0.60 4.09
C LEU A 54 -7.62 -0.75 3.93
N GLU A 55 -6.90 -1.79 3.54
CA GLU A 55 -7.40 -3.16 3.45
C GLU A 55 -7.86 -3.68 4.83
N ALA A 56 -7.04 -3.46 5.87
CA ALA A 56 -7.40 -3.81 7.25
C ALA A 56 -8.66 -3.05 7.72
N ASN A 57 -8.76 -1.75 7.43
CA ASN A 57 -9.94 -0.96 7.78
C ASN A 57 -11.19 -1.44 7.03
N TYR A 58 -11.06 -1.79 5.76
CA TYR A 58 -12.16 -2.30 4.95
C TYR A 58 -12.65 -3.67 5.45
N THR A 59 -11.73 -4.58 5.77
CA THR A 59 -12.07 -5.89 6.34
C THR A 59 -12.75 -5.77 7.71
N ASN A 60 -12.27 -4.87 8.56
CA ASN A 60 -12.91 -4.54 9.84
C ASN A 60 -14.34 -4.00 9.63
N LEU A 61 -14.52 -3.07 8.68
CA LEU A 61 -15.84 -2.51 8.36
C LEU A 61 -16.80 -3.59 7.84
N LYS A 62 -16.33 -4.46 6.94
CA LYS A 62 -17.13 -5.59 6.42
C LYS A 62 -17.58 -6.50 7.55
N THR A 63 -16.65 -6.85 8.45
CA THR A 63 -16.93 -7.68 9.63
C THR A 63 -17.95 -7.01 10.55
N ALA A 64 -17.77 -5.72 10.86
CA ALA A 64 -18.70 -4.95 11.68
C ALA A 64 -20.12 -4.92 11.06
N ARG A 65 -20.22 -4.77 9.73
CA ARG A 65 -21.49 -4.80 9.02
C ARG A 65 -22.16 -6.17 9.09
N THR A 66 -21.41 -7.26 8.91
CA THR A 66 -21.93 -8.62 9.06
C THR A 66 -22.43 -8.87 10.49
N ILE A 67 -21.66 -8.46 11.50
CA ILE A 67 -22.10 -8.57 12.91
C ILE A 67 -23.36 -7.74 13.16
N SER A 68 -23.44 -6.52 12.63
CA SER A 68 -24.62 -5.66 12.79
C SER A 68 -25.88 -6.26 12.17
N LEU A 69 -25.76 -6.89 11.00
CA LEU A 69 -26.87 -7.59 10.32
C LEU A 69 -27.29 -8.84 11.09
N ASN A 70 -26.34 -9.64 11.55
CA ASN A 70 -26.66 -10.84 12.35
C ASN A 70 -27.19 -10.47 13.75
N GLY A 71 -26.79 -9.33 14.30
CA GLY A 71 -27.24 -8.83 15.59
C GLY A 71 -28.72 -8.45 15.62
N SER A 72 -29.30 -8.00 14.51
CA SER A 72 -30.76 -7.80 14.42
C SER A 72 -31.49 -9.15 14.42
N ASP A 73 -30.99 -10.14 13.68
CA ASP A 73 -31.60 -11.47 13.60
C ASP A 73 -31.57 -12.19 14.95
N VAL A 74 -30.47 -12.08 15.70
CA VAL A 74 -30.36 -12.65 17.05
C VAL A 74 -31.31 -11.97 18.03
N LYS A 75 -31.46 -10.64 17.98
CA LYS A 75 -32.43 -9.91 18.80
C LYS A 75 -33.87 -10.30 18.47
N GLU A 76 -34.19 -10.41 17.19
CA GLU A 76 -35.52 -10.83 16.74
C GLU A 76 -35.83 -12.27 17.17
N THR A 77 -34.87 -13.19 17.00
CA THR A 77 -35.00 -14.59 17.41
C THR A 77 -35.21 -14.71 18.92
N LYS A 78 -34.47 -13.96 19.72
CA LYS A 78 -34.65 -13.92 21.19
C LYS A 78 -36.05 -13.41 21.58
N LEU A 79 -36.57 -12.41 20.87
CA LEU A 79 -37.91 -11.88 21.13
C LEU A 79 -39.00 -12.91 20.80
N ARG A 80 -38.89 -13.59 19.65
CA ARG A 80 -39.83 -14.66 19.27
C ARG A 80 -39.81 -15.82 20.27
N LEU A 81 -38.63 -16.27 20.68
CA LEU A 81 -38.49 -17.31 21.71
C LEU A 81 -39.11 -16.89 23.04
N SER A 82 -38.89 -15.65 23.47
CA SER A 82 -39.47 -15.12 24.71
C SER A 82 -41.00 -15.07 24.67
N LYS A 83 -41.61 -14.83 23.51
CA LYS A 83 -43.07 -14.91 23.33
C LYS A 83 -43.58 -16.34 23.45
N LEU A 84 -42.93 -17.28 22.76
CA LEU A 84 -43.26 -18.71 22.83
C LEU A 84 -43.18 -19.26 24.25
N VAL A 85 -42.13 -18.92 25.01
CA VAL A 85 -41.99 -19.33 26.42
C VAL A 85 -43.17 -18.83 27.25
N ARG A 86 -43.57 -17.56 27.09
CA ARG A 86 -44.74 -17.01 27.82
C ARG A 86 -46.05 -17.69 27.44
N GLU A 87 -46.22 -18.09 26.18
CA GLU A 87 -47.40 -18.82 25.73
C GLU A 87 -47.44 -20.22 26.33
N VAL A 88 -46.30 -20.91 26.39
CA VAL A 88 -46.16 -22.19 27.09
C VAL A 88 -46.47 -22.04 28.57
N ASP A 89 -45.91 -21.02 29.24
CA ASP A 89 -46.18 -20.75 30.66
C ASP A 89 -47.68 -20.49 30.92
N LYS A 90 -48.37 -19.78 30.01
CA LYS A 90 -49.83 -19.60 30.07
C LYS A 90 -50.59 -20.91 29.91
N CYS A 91 -50.21 -21.74 28.94
CA CYS A 91 -50.83 -23.06 28.75
C CYS A 91 -50.61 -23.97 29.96
N ILE A 92 -49.41 -23.95 30.57
CA ILE A 92 -49.11 -24.70 31.79
C ILE A 92 -49.98 -24.19 32.95
N ALA A 93 -50.15 -22.88 33.11
CA ALA A 93 -51.00 -22.32 34.15
C ALA A 93 -52.47 -22.75 33.98
N LEU A 94 -52.99 -22.74 32.74
CA LEU A 94 -54.35 -23.19 32.42
C LEU A 94 -54.57 -24.70 32.61
N LEU A 95 -53.51 -25.52 32.60
CA LEU A 95 -53.58 -26.96 32.87
C LEU A 95 -53.46 -27.30 34.36
N ASN A 96 -53.02 -26.35 35.18
CA ASN A 96 -52.87 -26.50 36.63
C ASN A 96 -54.03 -25.86 37.43
N GLU A 97 -55.03 -25.30 36.74
CA GLU A 97 -56.38 -25.01 37.25
C GLU A 97 -57.33 -26.17 36.94
#